data_AF-F3LHX8-F1
#
_entry.id   AF-F3LHX8-F1
#
_cell.length_a   1.000
_cell.length_b   1.000
_cell.length_c   1.000
_cell.angle_alpha   90.00
_cell.angle_beta   90.00
_cell.angle_gamma   90.00
#
_symmetry.space_group_name_H-M   'P 1'
#
loop_
_entity.id
_entity.type
_entity.pdbx_description
1 polymer ?
#
loop_
_entity_poly.entity_id
_entity_poly.type
_entity_poly.pdbx_seq_one_letter_code
_entity_poly.pdbx_strand_id
1 'polypeptide(L)'
;MKAPDFLQQAQSEMFDRATTYDNPEGERSMANTVAMFNALTGHKLTEEQGWKFMVCLKLVRSEQGAFKADNFVDGAAYFGLAGETAASVQHGDAKADAVEIIDAKVTHEEYK
;
A
#
# COMPACT_ATOMS: atom_id res chain seq x y z
N MET A 1 23.63 6.32 -11.86
CA MET A 1 22.99 5.93 -10.60
C MET A 1 23.60 4.61 -10.14
N LYS A 2 24.09 4.56 -8.91
CA LYS A 2 24.58 3.36 -8.21
C LYS A 2 23.52 2.89 -7.21
N ALA A 3 23.65 1.67 -6.70
CA ALA A 3 22.66 1.09 -5.78
C ALA A 3 22.28 2.00 -4.59
N PRO A 4 23.23 2.66 -3.88
CA PRO A 4 22.86 3.57 -2.78
C PRO A 4 22.05 4.79 -3.23
N ASP A 5 22.26 5.29 -4.45
CA ASP A 5 21.54 6.46 -4.97
C ASP A 5 20.03 6.17 -5.07
N PHE A 6 19.65 4.94 -5.47
CA PHE A 6 18.25 4.53 -5.53
C PHE A 6 17.59 4.53 -4.15
N LEU A 7 18.31 4.02 -3.13
CA LEU A 7 17.82 3.96 -1.76
C LEU A 7 17.70 5.36 -1.16
N GLN A 8 18.68 6.23 -1.44
CA GLN A 8 18.66 7.62 -0.97
C GLN A 8 17.48 8.39 -1.58
N GLN A 9 17.22 8.20 -2.87
CA GLN A 9 16.08 8.82 -3.54
C GLN A 9 14.75 8.27 -3.01
N ALA A 10 14.65 6.95 -2.81
CA ALA A 10 13.47 6.31 -2.25
C ALA A 10 13.14 6.86 -0.85
N GLN A 11 14.17 7.06 -0.02
CA GLN A 11 14.02 7.71 1.28
C GLN A 11 13.46 9.14 1.14
N SER A 12 14.00 9.96 0.23
CA SER A 12 13.48 11.31 -0.02
C SER A 12 12.02 11.28 -0.46
N GLU A 13 11.64 10.39 -1.38
CA GLU A 13 10.25 10.26 -1.85
C GLU A 13 9.29 9.83 -0.73
N MET A 14 9.74 8.99 0.21
CA MET A 14 8.93 8.65 1.40
C MET A 14 8.69 9.86 2.31
N PHE A 15 9.70 10.71 2.52
CA PHE A 15 9.52 11.96 3.28
C PHE A 15 8.58 12.93 2.57
N ASP A 16 8.72 13.08 1.26
CA ASP A 16 7.83 13.94 0.47
C ASP A 16 6.39 13.41 0.50
N ARG A 17 6.20 12.09 0.46
CA ARG A 17 4.87 11.47 0.62
C ARG A 17 4.28 11.71 2.00
N ALA A 18 5.07 11.54 3.06
CA ALA A 18 4.64 11.79 4.42
C ALA A 18 4.22 13.25 4.65
N THR A 19 4.83 14.20 3.94
CA THR A 19 4.46 15.62 4.03
C THR A 19 3.28 16.01 3.14
N THR A 20 3.09 15.32 2.01
CA THR A 20 2.08 15.69 1.00
C THR A 20 0.75 14.94 1.17
N TYR A 21 0.79 13.66 1.55
CA TYR A 21 -0.36 12.77 1.48
C TYR A 21 -0.77 12.16 2.82
N ASP A 22 0.16 12.03 3.77
CA ASP A 22 -0.19 11.51 5.09
C ASP A 22 -0.82 12.66 5.92
N ASN A 23 -2.02 12.43 6.45
CA ASN A 23 -2.70 13.38 7.32
C ASN A 23 -1.95 13.44 8.67
N PRO A 24 -1.82 14.60 9.36
CA PRO A 24 -1.29 14.69 10.73
C PRO A 24 -1.87 13.69 11.74
N GLU A 25 -3.04 13.10 11.47
CA GLU A 25 -3.69 12.05 12.27
C GLU A 25 -3.16 10.62 12.00
N GLY A 26 -2.22 10.47 11.06
CA GLY A 26 -1.52 9.21 10.76
C GLY A 26 -2.25 8.27 9.79
N GLU A 27 -3.32 8.72 9.14
CA GLU A 27 -3.98 7.93 8.09
C GLU A 27 -3.17 7.96 6.79
N ARG A 28 -2.79 6.76 6.32
CA ARG A 28 -2.00 6.58 5.10
C ARG A 28 -2.88 6.18 3.93
N SER A 29 -2.48 6.63 2.74
CA SER A 29 -3.24 6.38 1.51
C SER A 29 -3.42 4.88 1.19
N MET A 30 -2.50 4.01 1.64
CA MET A 30 -2.57 2.58 1.35
C MET A 30 -3.67 1.85 2.13
N ALA A 31 -3.84 2.14 3.43
CA ALA A 31 -4.90 1.53 4.24
C ALA A 31 -6.29 1.81 3.63
N ASN A 32 -6.55 3.08 3.27
CA ASN A 32 -7.80 3.49 2.59
C ASN A 32 -7.95 2.84 1.20
N THR A 33 -6.86 2.74 0.44
CA THR A 33 -6.87 2.08 -0.88
C THR A 33 -7.24 0.61 -0.75
N VAL A 34 -6.65 -0.11 0.21
CA VAL A 34 -6.92 -1.52 0.46
C VAL A 34 -8.35 -1.73 0.96
N ALA A 35 -8.83 -0.90 1.89
CA ALA A 35 -10.20 -0.95 2.38
C ALA A 35 -11.22 -0.81 1.22
N MET A 36 -11.01 0.19 0.36
CA MET A 36 -11.86 0.40 -0.81
C MET A 36 -11.78 -0.75 -1.81
N PHE A 37 -10.58 -1.25 -2.09
CA PHE A 37 -10.37 -2.37 -3.00
C PHE A 37 -11.10 -3.63 -2.49
N ASN A 38 -10.94 -3.96 -1.21
CA ASN A 38 -11.62 -5.09 -0.59
C ASN A 38 -13.15 -4.95 -0.66
N ALA A 39 -13.69 -3.75 -0.38
CA ALA A 39 -15.12 -3.47 -0.49
C ALA A 39 -15.65 -3.65 -1.92
N LEU A 40 -14.88 -3.23 -2.94
CA LEU A 40 -15.26 -3.32 -4.34
C LEU A 40 -15.20 -4.76 -4.89
N THR A 41 -14.20 -5.54 -4.50
CA THR A 41 -13.91 -6.84 -5.13
C THR A 41 -14.28 -8.04 -4.26
N GLY A 42 -14.61 -7.85 -2.99
CA GLY A 42 -14.81 -8.93 -2.01
C GLY A 42 -13.51 -9.63 -1.58
N HIS A 43 -12.35 -9.05 -1.88
CA HIS A 43 -11.06 -9.55 -1.40
C HIS A 43 -10.79 -9.12 0.06
N LYS A 44 -9.74 -9.67 0.65
CA LYS A 44 -9.32 -9.41 2.03
C LYS A 44 -7.82 -9.18 2.10
N LEU A 45 -7.35 -8.19 1.35
CA LEU A 45 -5.96 -7.76 1.41
C LEU A 45 -5.68 -7.01 2.71
N THR A 46 -4.48 -7.20 3.27
CA THR A 46 -3.93 -6.33 4.31
C THR A 46 -3.21 -5.13 3.69
N GLU A 47 -2.93 -4.08 4.47
CA GLU A 47 -2.14 -2.93 4.01
C GLU A 47 -0.74 -3.36 3.51
N GLU A 48 -0.08 -4.27 4.24
CA GLU A 48 1.21 -4.86 3.84
C GLU A 48 1.12 -5.54 2.47
N GLN A 49 0.04 -6.30 2.22
CA GLN A 49 -0.19 -6.93 0.93
C GLN A 49 -0.45 -5.90 -0.17
N GLY A 50 -1.08 -4.77 0.14
CA GLY A 50 -1.21 -3.63 -0.77
C GLY A 50 0.14 -3.06 -1.20
N TRP A 51 1.07 -2.83 -0.26
CA TRP A 51 2.42 -2.40 -0.59
C TRP A 51 3.19 -3.43 -1.42
N LYS A 52 3.11 -4.73 -1.07
CA LYS A 52 3.73 -5.80 -1.86
C LYS A 52 3.15 -5.90 -3.28
N PHE A 53 1.84 -5.66 -3.44
CA PHE A 53 1.21 -5.58 -4.75
C PHE A 53 1.82 -4.44 -5.60
N MET A 54 2.05 -3.28 -4.98
CA MET A 54 2.71 -2.15 -5.66
C MET A 54 4.17 -2.44 -6.02
N VAL A 55 4.89 -3.22 -5.21
CA VAL A 55 6.24 -3.73 -5.56
C VAL A 55 6.17 -4.61 -6.82
N CYS A 56 5.21 -5.54 -6.89
CA CYS A 56 5.01 -6.36 -8.08
C CYS A 56 4.75 -5.51 -9.33
N LEU A 57 3.95 -4.44 -9.22
CA LEU A 57 3.72 -3.52 -10.34
C LEU A 57 5.02 -2.87 -10.83
N LYS A 58 5.86 -2.41 -9.90
CA LYS A 58 7.13 -1.76 -10.23
C LYS A 58 8.15 -2.72 -10.83
N LEU A 59 8.20 -3.95 -10.32
CA LEU A 59 9.00 -5.04 -10.91
C LEU A 59 8.54 -5.37 -12.33
N VAL A 60 7.23 -5.57 -12.55
CA VAL A 60 6.73 -5.88 -13.91
C VAL A 60 7.03 -4.72 -14.88
N ARG A 61 6.96 -3.48 -14.42
CA ARG A 61 7.30 -2.30 -15.25
C ARG A 61 8.80 -2.16 -15.51
N SER A 62 9.69 -2.65 -14.65
CA SER A 62 11.13 -2.64 -14.93
C SER A 62 11.50 -3.57 -16.09
N GLU A 63 10.71 -4.61 -16.33
CA GLU A 63 10.89 -5.55 -17.45
C GLU A 63 10.30 -5.04 -18.77
N GLN A 64 9.66 -3.87 -18.77
CA GLN A 64 8.97 -3.33 -19.95
C GLN A 64 9.67 -2.08 -20.49
N GLY A 65 10.18 -2.19 -21.71
CA GLY A 65 10.75 -1.07 -22.46
C GLY A 65 12.16 -0.68 -22.02
N ALA A 66 12.51 0.59 -22.22
CA ALA A 66 13.82 1.11 -21.84
C ALA A 66 13.95 1.32 -20.33
N PHE A 67 15.18 1.32 -19.83
CA PHE A 67 15.48 1.60 -18.43
C PHE A 67 14.81 2.89 -17.93
N LYS A 68 14.13 2.78 -16.79
CA LYS A 68 13.58 3.91 -16.03
C LYS A 68 13.94 3.74 -14.56
N ALA A 69 14.62 4.73 -13.99
CA ALA A 69 15.08 4.69 -12.61
C ALA A 69 13.92 4.67 -11.60
N ASP A 70 12.80 5.34 -11.93
CA ASP A 70 11.61 5.44 -11.07
C ASP A 70 11.06 4.08 -10.64
N ASN A 71 11.08 3.07 -11.52
CA ASN A 71 10.62 1.73 -11.22
C ASN A 71 11.37 1.12 -10.03
N PHE A 72 12.68 1.33 -9.97
CA PHE A 72 13.52 0.80 -8.90
C PHE A 72 13.45 1.66 -7.63
N VAL A 73 13.37 2.99 -7.79
CA VAL A 73 13.24 3.93 -6.66
C VAL A 73 11.91 3.70 -5.94
N ASP A 74 10.79 3.73 -6.66
CA ASP A 74 9.46 3.45 -6.09
C ASP A 74 9.40 2.03 -5.53
N GLY A 75 10.00 1.04 -6.20
CA GLY A 75 10.05 -0.34 -5.70
C GLY A 75 10.75 -0.44 -4.34
N ALA A 76 11.88 0.24 -4.18
CA ALA A 76 12.59 0.31 -2.91
C ALA A 76 11.78 1.04 -1.82
N ALA A 77 11.13 2.16 -2.17
CA ALA A 77 10.26 2.90 -1.27
C ALA A 77 9.09 2.02 -0.78
N TYR A 78 8.37 1.36 -1.70
CA TYR A 78 7.22 0.51 -1.35
C TYR A 78 7.62 -0.70 -0.50
N PHE A 79 8.80 -1.26 -0.73
CA PHE A 79 9.28 -2.36 0.12
C PHE A 79 9.65 -1.88 1.52
N GLY A 80 10.19 -0.66 1.66
CA GLY A 80 10.39 -0.02 2.96
C GLY A 80 9.07 0.20 3.71
N LEU A 81 8.05 0.73 3.03
CA LEU A 81 6.71 0.96 3.59
C LEU A 81 6.01 -0.35 3.98
N ALA A 82 6.16 -1.41 3.19
CA ALA A 82 5.67 -2.75 3.56
C ALA A 82 6.34 -3.27 4.83
N GLY A 83 7.65 -3.04 4.97
CA GLY A 83 8.41 -3.41 6.17
C GLY A 83 7.97 -2.63 7.41
N GLU A 84 7.69 -1.33 7.26
CA GLU A 84 7.13 -0.50 8.34
C GLU A 84 5.77 -1.04 8.81
N THR A 85 4.84 -1.29 7.89
CA THR A 85 3.53 -1.89 8.23
C THR A 85 3.69 -3.24 8.94
N ALA A 86 4.56 -4.11 8.44
CA ALA A 86 4.81 -5.41 9.05
C ALA A 86 5.40 -5.30 10.46
N ALA A 87 6.32 -4.35 10.67
CA ALA A 87 6.92 -4.08 11.99
C ALA A 87 5.89 -3.55 12.98
N SER A 88 5.02 -2.61 12.57
CA SER A 88 3.95 -2.08 13.43
C SER A 88 2.98 -3.18 13.90
N VAL A 89 2.63 -4.13 13.02
CA VAL A 89 1.78 -5.29 13.38
C VAL A 89 2.49 -6.20 14.39
N GLN A 90 3.78 -6.47 14.22
CA GLN A 90 4.56 -7.30 15.15
C GLN A 90 4.69 -6.68 16.55
N HIS A 91 4.69 -5.35 16.65
CA HIS A 91 4.78 -4.62 17.91
C HIS A 91 3.45 -4.40 18.62
N GLY A 92 2.32 -4.87 18.05
CA GLY A 92 1.01 -4.75 18.69
C GLY A 92 0.33 -3.39 18.51
N ASP A 93 0.87 -2.52 17.67
CA ASP A 93 0.29 -1.22 17.31
C ASP A 93 -0.82 -1.35 16.25
N ALA A 94 -1.41 -2.54 16.11
CA ALA A 94 -2.49 -2.80 15.18
C ALA A 94 -3.70 -1.93 15.55
N LYS A 95 -3.85 -0.78 14.88
CA LYS A 95 -5.18 -0.24 14.65
C LYS A 95 -5.91 -1.32 13.86
N ALA A 96 -6.94 -1.85 14.51
CA ALA A 96 -7.70 -2.99 14.05
C ALA A 96 -8.35 -2.67 12.69
N ASP A 97 -7.79 -3.18 11.60
CA ASP A 97 -8.38 -2.99 10.29
C ASP A 97 -9.42 -4.08 10.01
N ALA A 98 -10.64 -3.75 10.42
CA ALA A 98 -11.87 -3.89 9.65
C ALA A 98 -12.21 -5.27 9.06
N VAL A 99 -12.56 -6.24 9.92
CA VAL A 99 -13.45 -7.36 9.56
C VAL A 99 -14.51 -7.59 10.64
N GLU A 100 -15.18 -6.53 11.06
CA GLU A 100 -16.48 -6.63 11.74
C GLU A 100 -17.46 -5.65 11.08
N ILE A 101 -17.67 -5.81 9.77
CA ILE A 101 -18.75 -5.10 9.08
C ILE A 101 -19.61 -6.13 8.34
N ILE A 102 -20.62 -6.56 9.10
CA ILE A 102 -22.02 -6.74 8.70
C ILE A 102 -22.38 -8.09 8.05
N ASP A 103 -22.79 -9.01 8.93
CA ASP A 103 -23.69 -10.14 8.67
C ASP A 103 -25.13 -9.67 8.33
N ALA A 104 -25.26 -8.62 7.50
CA ALA A 104 -26.54 -8.20 6.97
C ALA A 104 -26.80 -9.10 5.77
N LYS A 105 -27.64 -10.08 6.03
CA LYS A 105 -28.61 -10.61 5.08
C LYS A 105 -29.16 -9.47 4.21
N VAL A 106 -28.48 -9.16 3.11
CA VAL A 106 -29.07 -8.46 1.98
C VAL A 106 -29.97 -9.50 1.33
N THR A 107 -31.19 -9.58 1.86
CA THR A 107 -32.31 -10.19 1.18
C THR A 107 -32.50 -9.38 -0.10
N HIS A 108 -32.18 -9.99 -1.23
CA HIS A 108 -32.56 -9.48 -2.54
C HIS A 108 -34.09 -9.55 -2.64
N GLU A 109 -34.77 -8.50 -2.18
CA GLU A 109 -36.14 -8.22 -2.59
C GLU A 109 -36.17 -6.95 -3.44
N GLU A 110 -36.58 -7.18 -4.70
CA GLU A 110 -37.29 -6.25 -5.56
C GLU A 110 -36.53 -5.03 -6.10
N TYR A 111 -35.88 -5.24 -7.26
CA TYR A 111 -36.04 -4.30 -8.36
C TYR A 111 -37.09 -4.86 -9.31
N LYS A 112 -38.32 -4.34 -9.19
CA LYS A 112 -39.34 -4.34 -10.24
C LYS A 112 -39.17 -3.10 -11.10
#